data_AF-W4VMP1-F1
#
_entry.id   AF-W4VMP1-F1
#
_cell.length_a   1.000
_cell.length_b   1.000
_cell.length_c   1.000
_cell.angle_alpha   90.00
_cell.angle_beta   90.00
_cell.angle_gamma   90.00
#
_symmetry.space_group_name_H-M   'P 1'
#
loop_
_entity.id
_entity.type
_entity.pdbx_description
1 polymer ?
#
loop_
_entity_poly.entity_id
_entity_poly.type
_entity_poly.pdbx_seq_one_letter_code
_entity_poly.pdbx_strand_id
1 'polypeptide(L)'
;MPRPIGSAVSIVGALVIGEAAVQAGIVGAPMVIVVALTAITGFVVTPLNNAVILMRYILLLLSGTFGFYGILIGTLFMVAHVVSLRSFGVPYLTPLAPMVTKELRDSIIRLPLKFLQSKSKSIIRKRF
;
A
#
# COMPACT_ATOMS: atom_id res chain seq x y z
N MET A 1 -37.13 19.24 -8.38
CA MET A 1 -35.67 19.05 -8.25
C MET A 1 -35.37 18.24 -7.00
N PRO A 2 -35.05 16.93 -7.06
CA PRO A 2 -34.73 16.18 -5.85
C PRO A 2 -33.25 16.40 -5.49
N ARG A 3 -33.00 17.23 -4.48
CA ARG A 3 -31.72 17.30 -3.75
C ARG A 3 -31.65 16.08 -2.78
N PRO A 4 -30.64 15.97 -1.92
CA PRO A 4 -29.59 14.94 -1.83
C PRO A 4 -30.00 13.54 -1.31
N ILE A 5 -31.07 12.91 -1.82
CA ILE A 5 -31.50 11.58 -1.32
C ILE A 5 -30.40 10.50 -1.57
N GLY A 6 -29.68 10.58 -2.69
CA GLY A 6 -28.65 9.59 -3.04
C GLY A 6 -27.47 9.52 -2.08
N SER A 7 -26.98 10.66 -1.57
CA SER A 7 -25.89 10.67 -0.60
C SER A 7 -26.35 10.20 0.78
N ALA A 8 -27.57 10.55 1.21
CA ALA A 8 -28.16 10.03 2.45
C ALA A 8 -28.31 8.49 2.40
N VAL A 9 -28.83 7.96 1.28
CA VAL A 9 -28.95 6.50 1.07
C VAL A 9 -27.57 5.83 1.04
N SER A 10 -26.55 6.44 0.42
CA SER A 10 -25.19 5.87 0.39
C SER A 10 -24.55 5.81 1.78
N ILE A 11 -24.74 6.83 2.62
CA ILE A 11 -24.18 6.86 3.99
C ILE A 11 -24.91 5.85 4.88
N VAL A 12 -26.23 5.85 4.86
CA VAL A 12 -27.05 4.92 5.65
C VAL A 12 -26.80 3.48 5.21
N GLY A 13 -26.71 3.22 3.90
CA GLY A 13 -26.41 1.89 3.38
C GLY A 13 -25.05 1.35 3.84
N ALA A 14 -23.99 2.16 3.75
CA ALA A 14 -22.66 1.75 4.19
C ALA A 14 -22.59 1.48 5.70
N LEU A 15 -23.23 2.32 6.52
CA LEU A 15 -23.26 2.18 7.97
C LEU A 15 -24.07 0.95 8.41
N VAL A 16 -25.29 0.77 7.88
CA VAL A 16 -26.16 -0.35 8.26
C VAL A 16 -25.55 -1.69 7.85
N ILE A 17 -24.96 -1.79 6.65
CA ILE A 17 -24.27 -3.02 6.21
C ILE A 17 -23.06 -3.31 7.10
N GLY A 18 -22.27 -2.29 7.44
CA GLY A 18 -21.11 -2.44 8.31
C GLY A 18 -21.49 -2.91 9.72
N GLU A 19 -22.53 -2.31 10.30
CA GLU A 19 -23.03 -2.66 11.63
C GLU A 19 -23.62 -4.08 11.64
N ALA A 20 -24.46 -4.41 10.66
CA ALA A 20 -25.03 -5.74 10.52
C ALA A 20 -23.95 -6.82 10.33
N ALA A 21 -22.88 -6.54 9.57
CA ALA A 21 -21.79 -7.49 9.38
C ALA A 21 -20.99 -7.77 10.67
N VAL A 22 -20.84 -6.77 11.55
CA VAL A 22 -20.21 -6.94 12.87
C VAL A 22 -21.15 -7.67 13.83
N GLN A 23 -22.43 -7.29 13.88
CA GLN A 23 -23.43 -7.93 14.74
C GLN A 23 -23.67 -9.40 14.37
N ALA A 24 -23.67 -9.73 13.08
CA ALA A 24 -23.78 -11.10 12.57
C ALA A 24 -22.52 -11.95 12.81
N GLY A 25 -21.43 -11.37 13.32
CA GLY A 25 -20.18 -12.07 13.58
C GLY A 25 -19.41 -12.49 12.34
N ILE A 26 -19.77 -11.97 11.15
CA ILE A 26 -19.06 -12.25 9.89
C ILE A 26 -17.65 -11.63 9.93
N VAL A 27 -17.52 -10.46 10.55
CA VAL A 27 -16.26 -9.74 10.73
C VAL A 27 -16.17 -9.12 12.12
N GLY A 28 -14.97 -9.12 12.73
CA GLY A 28 -14.75 -8.48 14.02
C GLY A 28 -14.62 -6.96 13.92
N ALA A 29 -15.03 -6.23 14.97
CA ALA A 29 -14.90 -4.76 15.03
C ALA A 29 -13.47 -4.24 14.76
N PRO A 30 -12.39 -4.86 15.29
CA PRO A 30 -11.03 -4.42 14.98
C PRO A 30 -10.68 -4.57 13.49
N MET A 31 -11.17 -5.62 12.83
CA MET A 31 -10.93 -5.85 11.41
C MET A 31 -11.59 -4.78 10.54
N VAL A 32 -12.82 -4.39 10.87
CA VAL A 32 -13.55 -3.33 10.14
C VAL A 32 -12.80 -2.01 10.20
N ILE A 33 -12.26 -1.65 11.37
CA ILE A 33 -11.46 -0.42 11.55
C ILE A 33 -10.22 -0.45 10.65
N VAL A 34 -9.46 -1.55 10.64
CA VAL A 34 -8.24 -1.69 9.81
C VAL A 34 -8.56 -1.61 8.32
N VAL A 35 -9.64 -2.26 7.86
CA VAL A 35 -10.05 -2.24 6.45
C VAL A 35 -10.52 -0.85 6.03
N ALA A 36 -11.28 -0.14 6.87
CA ALA A 36 -11.75 1.22 6.61
C ALA A 36 -10.57 2.21 6.47
N LEU A 37 -9.60 2.16 7.40
CA LEU A 37 -8.37 2.96 7.32
C LEU A 37 -7.61 2.67 6.03
N THR A 38 -7.43 1.39 5.72
CA THR A 38 -6.74 0.95 4.51
C THR A 38 -7.43 1.41 3.22
N ALA A 39 -8.77 1.45 3.20
CA ALA A 39 -9.55 1.95 2.08
C ALA A 39 -9.36 3.47 1.90
N ILE A 40 -9.40 4.24 2.99
CA ILE A 40 -9.18 5.70 2.96
C ILE A 40 -7.75 6.03 2.52
N THR A 41 -6.73 5.33 3.04
CA THR A 41 -5.33 5.53 2.64
C THR A 41 -5.08 5.17 1.17
N GLY A 42 -5.90 4.29 0.59
CA GLY A 42 -5.83 3.93 -0.83
C GLY A 42 -5.95 5.13 -1.79
N PHE A 43 -6.56 6.24 -1.34
CA PHE A 43 -6.69 7.46 -2.14
C PHE A 43 -5.44 8.35 -2.15
N VAL A 44 -4.41 8.04 -1.35
CA VAL A 44 -3.16 8.82 -1.31
C VAL A 44 -2.28 8.57 -2.55
N VAL A 45 -2.25 7.32 -3.04
CA VAL A 45 -1.41 6.92 -4.18
C VAL A 45 -2.27 6.25 -5.26
N THR A 46 -3.12 7.05 -5.90
CA THR A 46 -4.07 6.61 -6.93
C THR A 46 -3.45 5.84 -8.11
N PRO A 47 -2.26 6.21 -8.64
CA PRO A 47 -1.69 5.52 -9.82
C PRO A 47 -1.35 4.04 -9.58
N LEU A 48 -1.15 3.63 -8.33
CA LEU A 48 -0.78 2.25 -7.97
C LEU A 48 -1.99 1.40 -7.55
N ASN A 49 -3.20 1.98 -7.50
CA ASN A 49 -4.37 1.32 -6.93
C ASN A 49 -4.73 0.01 -7.64
N ASN A 50 -4.69 -0.01 -8.99
CA ASN A 50 -4.97 -1.23 -9.77
C ASN A 50 -4.00 -2.38 -9.43
N ALA A 51 -2.70 -2.07 -9.29
CA ALA A 51 -1.70 -3.07 -8.92
C ALA A 51 -1.90 -3.56 -7.48
N VAL A 52 -2.24 -2.67 -6.55
CA VAL A 52 -2.51 -3.02 -5.15
C VAL A 52 -3.76 -3.90 -5.00
N ILE A 53 -4.82 -3.62 -5.76
CA ILE A 53 -6.05 -4.43 -5.75
C ILE A 53 -5.75 -5.86 -6.25
N LEU A 54 -5.03 -5.99 -7.37
CA LEU A 54 -4.66 -7.30 -7.91
C LEU A 54 -3.81 -8.09 -6.90
N MET A 55 -2.83 -7.44 -6.27
CA MET A 55 -1.98 -8.06 -5.24
C MET A 55 -2.79 -8.48 -4.00
N ARG A 56 -3.81 -7.70 -3.59
CA ARG A 56 -4.69 -8.08 -2.47
C ARG A 56 -5.48 -9.34 -2.77
N TYR A 57 -6.01 -9.51 -3.98
CA TYR A 57 -6.73 -10.74 -4.34
C TYR A 57 -5.81 -11.96 -4.32
N ILE A 58 -4.56 -11.83 -4.76
CA ILE A 58 -3.57 -12.92 -4.68
C ILE A 58 -3.30 -13.30 -3.22
N LEU A 59 -3.06 -12.32 -2.35
CA LEU A 59 -2.83 -12.56 -0.92
C LEU A 59 -4.06 -13.15 -0.22
N LEU A 60 -5.27 -12.71 -0.59
CA LEU A 60 -6.52 -13.22 -0.03
C LEU A 60 -6.75 -14.68 -0.41
N LEU A 61 -6.52 -15.05 -1.67
CA LEU A 61 -6.64 -16.44 -2.12
C LEU A 61 -5.62 -17.36 -1.44
N LEU A 62 -4.36 -16.90 -1.33
CA LEU A 62 -3.31 -17.64 -0.61
C LEU A 62 -3.65 -17.80 0.87
N SER A 63 -4.13 -16.73 1.51
CA SER A 63 -4.56 -16.76 2.91
C SER A 63 -5.79 -17.62 3.13
N GLY A 64 -6.74 -17.65 2.19
CA GLY A 64 -7.97 -18.43 2.30
C GLY A 64 -7.74 -19.94 2.17
N THR A 65 -6.72 -20.34 1.39
CA THR A 65 -6.39 -21.74 1.13
C THR A 65 -5.39 -22.32 2.14
N PHE A 66 -4.35 -21.56 2.49
CA PHE A 66 -3.26 -22.01 3.37
C PHE A 66 -3.27 -21.34 4.75
N GLY A 67 -4.25 -20.48 5.05
CA GLY A 67 -4.32 -19.74 6.31
C GLY A 67 -3.14 -18.77 6.50
N PHE A 68 -2.64 -18.70 7.73
CA PHE A 68 -1.52 -17.82 8.10
C PHE A 68 -0.23 -18.13 7.31
N TYR A 69 0.00 -19.39 6.95
CA TYR A 69 1.15 -19.79 6.15
C TYR A 69 1.12 -19.19 4.74
N GLY A 70 -0.08 -19.09 4.15
CA GLY A 70 -0.30 -18.45 2.86
C GLY A 70 0.04 -16.96 2.89
N ILE A 71 -0.27 -16.26 3.98
CA ILE A 71 0.12 -14.86 4.17
C ILE A 71 1.64 -14.71 4.23
N LEU A 72 2.34 -15.58 4.98
CA LEU A 72 3.80 -15.52 5.10
C LEU A 72 4.49 -15.70 3.75
N ILE A 73 4.12 -16.75 3.01
CA ILE A 73 4.68 -17.01 1.68
C ILE A 73 4.29 -15.91 0.70
N GLY A 74 3.03 -15.50 0.68
CA GLY A 74 2.54 -14.45 -0.22
C GLY A 74 3.25 -13.11 0.01
N THR A 75 3.51 -12.76 1.27
CA THR A 75 4.25 -11.55 1.63
C THR A 75 5.73 -11.65 1.23
N LEU A 76 6.37 -12.80 1.43
CA LEU A 76 7.74 -13.06 0.97
C LEU A 76 7.87 -12.92 -0.55
N PHE A 77 6.94 -13.54 -1.29
CA PHE A 77 6.87 -13.45 -2.74
C PHE A 77 6.66 -12.00 -3.20
N MET A 78 5.78 -11.26 -2.53
CA MET A 78 5.54 -9.85 -2.80
C MET A 78 6.81 -9.02 -2.62
N VAL A 79 7.54 -9.20 -1.52
CA VAL A 79 8.80 -8.49 -1.27
C VAL A 79 9.83 -8.83 -2.35
N ALA A 80 10.00 -10.11 -2.68
CA ALA A 80 10.92 -10.54 -3.73
C ALA A 80 10.57 -9.94 -5.10
N HIS A 81 9.28 -9.87 -5.43
CA HIS A 81 8.80 -9.24 -6.66
C HIS A 81 9.18 -7.75 -6.72
N VAL A 82 8.95 -7.01 -5.62
CA VAL A 82 9.26 -5.58 -5.56
C VAL A 82 10.77 -5.30 -5.63
N VAL A 83 11.62 -6.16 -5.06
CA VAL A 83 13.08 -6.06 -5.20
C VAL A 83 13.55 -6.24 -6.64
N SER A 84 12.88 -7.10 -7.42
CA SER A 84 13.24 -7.35 -8.82
C SER A 84 12.90 -6.19 -9.76
N LEU A 85 11.94 -5.33 -9.37
CA LEU A 85 11.50 -4.20 -10.17
C LEU A 85 12.58 -3.11 -10.22
N ARG A 86 12.86 -2.65 -11.44
CA ARG A 86 13.76 -1.51 -11.70
C ARG A 86 12.93 -0.36 -12.29
N SER A 87 12.94 0.80 -11.63
CA SER A 87 12.39 2.05 -12.16
C SER A 87 13.52 2.85 -12.78
N PHE A 88 13.43 3.16 -14.08
CA PHE A 88 14.42 3.99 -14.79
C PHE A 88 15.89 3.57 -14.57
N GLY A 89 16.15 2.25 -14.48
CA GLY A 89 17.49 1.69 -14.31
C GLY A 89 18.01 1.64 -12.87
N VAL A 90 17.27 2.17 -11.88
CA VAL A 90 17.53 2.04 -10.44
C VAL A 90 16.52 1.08 -9.78
N PRO A 91 16.93 0.26 -8.80
CA PRO A 91 16.00 -0.62 -8.08
C PRO A 91 14.87 0.15 -7.41
N TYR A 92 13.63 -0.38 -7.48
CA TYR A 92 12.43 0.26 -6.91
C TYR A 92 12.55 0.52 -5.40
N LEU A 93 13.33 -0.31 -4.71
CA LEU A 93 13.60 -0.20 -3.27
C LEU A 93 14.85 0.63 -2.94
N THR A 94 15.41 1.42 -3.85
CA THR A 94 16.51 2.34 -3.48
C THR A 94 15.96 3.37 -2.49
N PRO A 95 16.49 3.52 -1.25
CA PRO A 95 17.80 3.13 -0.70
C PRO A 95 17.82 1.91 0.26
N LEU A 96 16.72 1.17 0.40
CA LEU A 96 16.65 -0.09 1.17
C LEU A 96 17.40 -1.24 0.47
N ALA A 97 17.40 -1.27 -0.86
CA ALA A 97 18.16 -2.19 -1.70
C ALA A 97 18.48 -1.50 -3.03
N PRO A 98 19.70 -0.97 -3.27
CA PRO A 98 20.96 -1.14 -2.55
C PRO A 98 21.08 -0.17 -1.36
N MET A 99 21.54 -0.69 -0.22
CA MET A 99 21.78 0.07 1.01
C MET A 99 22.82 1.18 0.80
N VAL A 100 22.35 2.41 0.55
CA VAL A 100 23.18 3.62 0.54
C VAL A 100 22.83 4.42 1.79
N THR A 101 23.57 4.17 2.88
CA THR A 101 23.35 4.77 4.21
C THR A 101 23.24 6.30 4.23
N LYS A 102 23.79 6.98 3.21
CA LYS A 102 23.70 8.43 3.03
C LYS A 102 22.33 8.90 2.50
N GLU A 103 21.61 8.07 1.75
CA GLU A 103 20.27 8.37 1.19
C GLU A 103 19.13 7.86 2.09
N LEU A 104 19.41 6.99 3.08
CA LEU A 104 18.42 6.56 4.08
C LEU A 104 17.92 7.70 4.97
N ARG A 105 18.77 8.70 5.27
CA ARG A 105 18.37 9.87 6.08
C ARG A 105 17.32 10.73 5.37
N ASP A 106 17.40 10.81 4.04
CA ASP A 106 16.48 11.61 3.21
C ASP A 106 15.14 10.91 2.94
N SER A 107 15.09 9.57 3.08
CA SER A 107 13.86 8.77 2.92
C SER A 107 12.99 8.71 4.18
N ILE A 108 13.59 8.74 5.38
CA ILE A 108 12.86 8.71 6.65
C ILE A 108 12.50 10.13 7.12
N ILE A 109 13.38 11.11 6.89
CA ILE A 109 13.18 12.52 7.26
C ILE A 109 13.39 13.37 6.01
N ARG A 110 12.32 14.01 5.52
CA ARG A 110 12.36 14.82 4.31
C ARG A 110 13.15 16.12 4.56
N LEU A 111 14.44 16.13 4.23
CA LEU A 111 15.30 17.32 4.30
C LEU A 111 14.91 18.34 3.19
N PRO A 112 14.97 19.66 3.44
CA PRO A 112 14.61 20.67 2.45
C PRO A 112 15.52 20.64 1.20
N LEU A 113 14.90 20.86 0.03
CA LEU A 113 15.47 20.75 -1.33
C LEU A 113 16.82 21.47 -1.55
N LYS A 114 17.13 22.49 -0.74
CA LYS A 114 18.39 23.25 -0.83
C LYS A 114 19.62 22.41 -0.43
N PHE A 115 19.45 21.39 0.41
CA PHE A 115 20.53 20.46 0.77
C PHE A 115 20.66 19.25 -0.20
N LEU A 116 19.66 19.03 -1.05
CA LEU A 116 19.62 17.92 -2.03
C LEU A 116 20.39 18.19 -3.33
N GLN A 117 20.86 19.42 -3.57
CA GLN A 117 21.69 19.74 -4.74
C GLN A 117 23.12 19.16 -4.63
N SER A 118 23.54 18.69 -3.45
CA SER A 118 24.87 18.11 -3.23
C SER A 118 24.84 16.57 -3.30
N LYS A 119 24.85 16.07 -4.54
CA LYS A 119 25.18 14.69 -4.94
C LYS A 119 24.20 13.58 -4.54
N SER A 120 23.21 13.32 -5.40
CA SER A 120 22.78 11.94 -5.67
C SER A 120 23.93 11.21 -6.39
N LYS A 121 24.76 10.48 -5.61
CA LYS A 121 25.85 9.65 -6.15
C LYS A 121 25.34 8.33 -6.77
N SER A 122 24.08 7.96 -6.53
CA SER A 122 23.47 6.72 -7.03
C SER A 122 23.16 6.77 -8.54
N ILE A 123 22.81 7.92 -9.10
CA ILE A 123 22.53 8.08 -10.54
C ILE A 123 23.82 8.16 -11.38
N ILE A 124 24.92 8.69 -10.81
CA ILE A 124 26.16 8.98 -11.56
C ILE A 124 27.06 7.73 -11.75
N ARG A 125 26.96 6.70 -10.88
CA ARG A 125 27.84 5.51 -10.97
C ARG A 125 27.56 4.60 -12.17
N LYS A 126 26.45 4.80 -12.90
CA LYS A 126 26.07 3.98 -14.07
C LYS A 126 26.33 4.66 -15.42
N ARG A 127 27.03 5.79 -15.44
CA ARG A 127 27.35 6.57 -16.66
C ARG A 127 28.84 6.50 -17.06
N PHE A 128 29.48 5.38 -16.78
CA PHE A 128 30.69 4.93 -17.47
C PHE A 128 30.39 3.57 -18.12
#